data_AF-A0A2L2YYV8-F1
#
_entry.id   AF-A0A2L2YYV8-F1
#
_cell.length_a   1.000
_cell.length_b   1.000
_cell.length_c   1.000
_cell.angle_alpha   90.00
_cell.angle_beta   90.00
_cell.angle_gamma   90.00
#
_symmetry.space_group_name_H-M   'P 1'
#
loop_
_entity.id
_entity.type
_entity.pdbx_description
1 polymer ?
#
loop_
_entity_poly.entity_id
_entity_poly.type
_entity_poly.pdbx_seq_one_letter_code
_entity_poly.pdbx_strand_id
1 'polypeptide(L)'
;EDDTHLVRVTQSLAFGGDFDTFQKLDIENKLGLTISCFDFDKAGALSIVWDFVDKPKFMAEVGLKSNKENQVYLKYDYTHVSETPLKLASEATLIYYKTKLLYRNQLQEVGANEYQGKAVLEPAENKQISIDYTYRVKSEDHFHREIEASIDFPGRPVPVKQKTVVIYSPAEIQISSTTDYGTG
;
A
#
# COMPACT_ATOMS: atom_id res chain seq x y z
N GLU A 1 -8.46 -23.60 22.36
CA GLU A 1 -7.77 -24.89 22.14
C GLU A 1 -7.99 -25.23 20.67
N ASP A 2 -7.16 -24.77 19.74
CA ASP A 2 -5.72 -25.02 19.63
C ASP A 2 -4.99 -23.79 19.03
N ASP A 3 -4.22 -23.07 19.86
CA ASP A 3 -3.37 -21.92 19.46
C ASP A 3 -1.97 -22.41 18.98
N THR A 4 -1.91 -23.55 18.29
CA THR A 4 -0.66 -24.32 18.13
C THR A 4 0.17 -23.98 16.89
N HIS A 5 -0.26 -23.05 16.03
CA HIS A 5 0.51 -22.66 14.82
C HIS A 5 0.53 -21.15 14.55
N LEU A 6 0.58 -20.33 15.60
CA LEU A 6 0.64 -18.88 15.47
C LEU A 6 2.07 -18.42 15.15
N VAL A 7 2.41 -18.28 13.87
CA VAL A 7 3.65 -17.59 13.45
C VAL A 7 3.33 -16.11 13.25
N ARG A 8 3.20 -15.38 14.37
CA ARG A 8 3.14 -13.90 14.35
C ARG A 8 4.57 -13.38 14.31
N VAL A 9 5.02 -12.95 13.13
CA VAL A 9 6.25 -12.17 13.03
C VAL A 9 5.86 -10.72 13.23
N THR A 10 6.37 -10.10 14.29
CA THR A 10 6.28 -8.67 14.45
C THR A 10 7.68 -8.06 14.48
N GLN A 11 7.81 -6.82 13.99
CA GLN A 11 9.05 -6.03 13.96
C GLN A 11 8.84 -4.69 14.74
N SER A 12 9.85 -4.11 15.41
CA SER A 12 9.80 -2.84 16.17
C SER A 12 11.23 -2.32 16.36
N LEU A 13 11.55 -1.13 15.82
CA LEU A 13 12.83 -0.43 15.95
C LEU A 13 12.62 0.89 16.68
N ALA A 14 13.59 1.37 17.46
CA ALA A 14 13.61 2.71 18.04
C ALA A 14 15.02 3.30 17.90
N PHE A 15 15.15 4.45 17.23
CA PHE A 15 16.44 5.13 17.03
C PHE A 15 16.50 6.42 17.85
N GLY A 16 17.00 6.37 19.09
CA GLY A 16 17.25 7.56 19.93
C GLY A 16 16.01 8.39 20.35
N GLY A 17 16.07 9.01 21.54
CA GLY A 17 15.00 9.87 22.06
C GLY A 17 13.96 9.17 22.93
N ASP A 18 13.16 9.98 23.64
CA ASP A 18 12.24 9.57 24.72
C ASP A 18 11.00 8.79 24.21
N PHE A 19 10.74 7.66 24.86
CA PHE A 19 9.80 6.60 24.45
C PHE A 19 8.33 6.97 24.74
N ASP A 20 8.10 7.96 25.60
CA ASP A 20 6.76 8.31 26.12
C ASP A 20 5.77 8.77 25.04
N THR A 21 6.24 9.19 23.85
CA THR A 21 5.32 9.55 22.76
C THR A 21 4.77 8.36 21.96
N PHE A 22 5.38 7.17 22.05
CA PHE A 22 4.92 5.96 21.35
C PHE A 22 4.03 5.06 22.21
N GLN A 23 3.89 5.33 23.51
CA GLN A 23 3.02 4.60 24.45
C GLN A 23 1.50 4.66 24.11
N LYS A 24 1.10 5.43 23.09
CA LYS A 24 -0.29 5.46 22.59
C LYS A 24 -0.54 4.50 21.42
N LEU A 25 0.48 3.80 20.93
CA LEU A 25 0.26 2.61 20.12
C LEU A 25 -0.10 1.49 21.08
N ASP A 26 -1.39 1.15 21.09
CA ASP A 26 -1.97 0.05 21.84
C ASP A 26 -1.37 -1.28 21.33
N ILE A 27 -0.18 -1.62 21.83
CA ILE A 27 0.62 -2.76 21.39
C ILE A 27 0.61 -3.79 22.52
N GLU A 28 -0.52 -4.46 22.68
CA GLU A 28 -0.53 -5.77 23.30
C GLU A 28 -0.13 -6.82 22.24
N ASN A 29 1.02 -7.48 22.46
CA ASN A 29 1.52 -8.70 21.78
C ASN A 29 2.21 -8.56 20.40
N LYS A 30 3.37 -7.87 20.31
CA LYS A 30 4.12 -7.67 19.05
C LYS A 30 5.64 -7.47 19.30
N LEU A 31 6.49 -8.41 18.86
CA LEU A 31 7.98 -8.38 18.99
C LEU A 31 8.70 -7.72 17.79
N GLY A 32 10.05 -7.76 17.71
CA GLY A 32 10.89 -6.88 16.86
C GLY A 32 12.00 -7.55 16.00
N LEU A 33 12.40 -6.96 14.85
CA LEU A 33 13.60 -7.27 14.04
C LEU A 33 14.34 -5.96 13.64
N THR A 34 15.63 -6.01 13.33
CA THR A 34 16.50 -4.82 13.16
C THR A 34 17.18 -4.79 11.80
N ILE A 35 17.06 -3.69 11.05
CA ILE A 35 17.94 -3.35 9.91
C ILE A 35 18.38 -1.90 10.12
N SER A 36 19.67 -1.69 10.45
CA SER A 36 20.25 -0.37 10.71
C SER A 36 21.18 0.05 9.57
N CYS A 37 20.90 1.16 8.89
CA CYS A 37 21.85 1.73 7.93
C CYS A 37 21.89 3.27 7.88
N PHE A 38 21.33 4.00 8.87
CA PHE A 38 21.40 5.46 8.85
C PHE A 38 21.61 6.07 10.25
N ASP A 39 22.57 6.98 10.33
CA ASP A 39 22.91 7.80 11.49
C ASP A 39 22.00 9.04 11.49
N PHE A 40 21.11 9.19 12.46
CA PHE A 40 20.15 10.31 12.52
C PHE A 40 19.99 10.85 13.95
N ASP A 41 19.99 12.18 14.10
CA ASP A 41 19.56 12.92 15.30
C ASP A 41 18.02 12.86 15.54
N LYS A 42 17.33 11.80 15.09
CA LYS A 42 15.86 11.73 14.98
C LYS A 42 15.33 10.40 15.48
N ALA A 43 14.21 10.44 16.21
CA ALA A 43 13.48 9.26 16.64
C ALA A 43 12.78 8.60 15.44
N GLY A 44 12.95 7.30 15.29
CA GLY A 44 12.30 6.51 14.23
C GLY A 44 11.77 5.18 14.74
N ALA A 45 10.63 4.74 14.22
CA ALA A 45 10.03 3.44 14.51
C ALA A 45 9.51 2.74 13.25
N LEU A 46 9.59 1.40 13.24
CA LEU A 46 9.08 0.52 12.20
C LEU A 46 8.33 -0.63 12.86
N SER A 47 7.04 -0.80 12.59
CA SER A 47 6.25 -1.97 12.98
C SER A 47 5.77 -2.72 11.75
N ILE A 48 6.02 -4.03 11.69
CA ILE A 48 5.50 -4.90 10.63
C ILE A 48 4.79 -6.06 11.29
N VAL A 49 3.56 -6.36 10.91
CA VAL A 49 2.81 -7.52 11.38
C VAL A 49 2.42 -8.34 10.18
N TRP A 50 2.79 -9.62 10.18
CA TRP A 50 2.28 -10.59 9.21
C TRP A 50 1.48 -11.66 9.95
N ASP A 51 0.23 -11.82 9.53
CA ASP A 51 -0.67 -12.84 10.04
C ASP A 51 -1.08 -13.75 8.87
N PHE A 52 -0.81 -15.04 9.00
CA PHE A 52 -1.11 -16.06 8.00
C PHE A 52 -2.28 -16.96 8.42
N VAL A 53 -2.94 -16.68 9.55
CA VAL A 53 -4.03 -17.52 10.06
C VAL A 53 -5.30 -17.25 9.26
N ASP A 54 -5.79 -18.29 8.58
CA ASP A 54 -6.92 -18.33 7.64
C ASP A 54 -6.87 -17.41 6.41
N LYS A 55 -6.43 -16.16 6.55
CA LYS A 55 -6.27 -15.21 5.45
C LYS A 55 -5.09 -14.26 5.69
N PRO A 56 -4.13 -14.16 4.75
CA PRO A 56 -3.00 -13.26 4.88
C PRO A 56 -3.40 -11.82 5.21
N LYS A 57 -2.92 -11.29 6.33
CA LYS A 57 -2.99 -9.87 6.66
C LYS A 57 -1.58 -9.35 6.88
N PHE A 58 -1.29 -8.21 6.28
CA PHE A 58 -0.01 -7.53 6.42
C PHE A 58 -0.25 -6.11 6.88
N MET A 59 0.41 -5.71 7.95
CA MET A 59 0.38 -4.34 8.44
C MET A 59 1.82 -3.84 8.50
N ALA A 60 2.08 -2.64 7.98
CA ALA A 60 3.37 -1.97 8.11
C ALA A 60 3.16 -0.54 8.57
N GLU A 61 3.99 -0.09 9.49
CA GLU A 61 3.92 1.23 10.09
C GLU A 61 5.32 1.78 10.26
N VAL A 62 5.60 2.96 9.73
CA VAL A 62 6.90 3.63 9.80
C VAL A 62 6.67 5.05 10.30
N GLY A 63 7.35 5.44 11.36
CA GLY A 63 7.31 6.79 11.90
C GLY A 63 8.72 7.38 12.00
N LEU A 64 8.88 8.64 11.59
CA LEU A 64 10.09 9.43 11.80
C LEU A 64 9.68 10.78 12.40
N LYS A 65 10.30 11.16 13.51
CA LYS A 65 10.03 12.44 14.19
C LYS A 65 11.34 13.19 14.42
N SER A 66 11.39 14.42 13.92
CA SER A 66 12.47 15.36 14.21
C SER A 66 12.06 16.29 15.36
N ASN A 67 13.04 16.79 16.13
CA ASN A 67 12.84 17.72 17.25
C ASN A 67 12.07 19.02 16.88
N LYS A 68 11.90 19.31 15.58
CA LYS A 68 11.22 20.50 15.04
C LYS A 68 9.75 20.24 14.63
N GLU A 69 8.99 19.46 15.38
CA GLU A 69 7.56 19.08 15.14
C GLU A 69 7.27 18.33 13.83
N ASN A 70 8.27 18.14 12.98
CA ASN A 70 8.13 17.48 11.70
C ASN A 70 8.00 15.97 11.87
N GLN A 71 6.78 15.47 11.67
CA GLN A 71 6.45 14.05 11.67
C GLN A 71 6.26 13.54 10.25
N VAL A 72 6.92 12.43 9.95
CA VAL A 72 6.59 11.58 8.80
C VAL A 72 6.07 10.27 9.35
N TYR A 73 4.91 9.84 8.91
CA TYR A 73 4.27 8.62 9.38
C TYR A 73 3.58 7.93 8.22
N LEU A 74 3.88 6.66 8.01
CA LEU A 74 3.23 5.81 7.04
C LEU A 74 2.62 4.64 7.78
N LYS A 75 1.34 4.39 7.54
CA LYS A 75 0.66 3.14 7.91
C LYS A 75 0.13 2.51 6.64
N TYR A 76 0.29 1.20 6.51
CA TYR A 76 -0.23 0.40 5.42
C TYR A 76 -0.84 -0.88 5.99
N ASP A 77 -2.07 -1.15 5.62
CA ASP A 77 -2.81 -2.34 6.01
C ASP A 77 -3.23 -3.06 4.73
N TYR A 78 -2.99 -4.36 4.66
CA TYR A 78 -3.37 -5.26 3.58
C TYR A 78 -4.13 -6.43 4.16
N THR A 79 -5.21 -6.81 3.49
CA THR A 79 -6.06 -7.93 3.87
C THR A 79 -6.40 -8.75 2.64
N HIS A 80 -6.07 -10.04 2.68
CA HIS A 80 -6.59 -11.04 1.78
C HIS A 80 -8.03 -11.37 2.21
N VAL A 81 -9.02 -11.05 1.40
CA VAL A 81 -10.45 -11.19 1.73
C VAL A 81 -11.02 -12.54 1.30
N SER A 82 -10.58 -13.07 0.15
CA SER A 82 -11.02 -14.37 -0.39
C SER A 82 -9.97 -14.89 -1.37
N GLU A 83 -9.75 -16.20 -1.41
CA GLU A 83 -8.81 -16.84 -2.35
C GLU A 83 -9.44 -17.14 -3.71
N THR A 84 -10.74 -17.47 -3.76
CA THR A 84 -11.42 -17.83 -5.02
C THR A 84 -12.87 -17.35 -5.03
N PRO A 85 -13.24 -16.37 -5.89
CA PRO A 85 -12.31 -15.54 -6.65
C PRO A 85 -11.39 -14.75 -5.71
N LEU A 86 -10.17 -14.45 -6.16
CA LEU A 86 -9.22 -13.66 -5.38
C LEU A 86 -9.84 -12.30 -5.05
N LYS A 87 -9.83 -11.89 -3.78
CA LYS A 87 -10.24 -10.56 -3.32
C LYS A 87 -9.23 -10.02 -2.34
N LEU A 88 -8.74 -8.81 -2.59
CA LEU A 88 -7.76 -8.12 -1.77
C LEU A 88 -8.30 -6.75 -1.39
N ALA A 89 -7.98 -6.29 -0.18
CA ALA A 89 -8.19 -4.92 0.24
C ALA A 89 -6.89 -4.38 0.82
N SER A 90 -6.60 -3.10 0.56
CA SER A 90 -5.50 -2.41 1.21
C SER A 90 -5.85 -0.97 1.53
N GLU A 91 -5.28 -0.46 2.60
CA GLU A 91 -5.43 0.92 3.03
C GLU A 91 -4.06 1.46 3.40
N ALA A 92 -3.82 2.74 3.17
CA ALA A 92 -2.62 3.41 3.62
C ALA A 92 -2.95 4.80 4.15
N THR A 93 -2.23 5.23 5.17
CA THR A 93 -2.23 6.59 5.67
C THR A 93 -0.81 7.10 5.68
N LEU A 94 -0.54 8.15 4.92
CA LEU A 94 0.73 8.88 4.95
C LEU A 94 0.49 10.26 5.56
N ILE A 95 1.12 10.53 6.70
CA ILE A 95 1.26 11.87 7.25
C ILE A 95 2.65 12.34 6.91
N TYR A 96 2.75 13.46 6.19
CA TYR A 96 4.00 14.10 5.85
C TYR A 96 3.92 15.56 6.28
N TYR A 97 4.60 15.90 7.38
CA TYR A 97 4.47 17.18 8.08
C TYR A 97 3.01 17.45 8.49
N LYS A 98 2.35 18.43 7.86
CA LYS A 98 0.96 18.82 8.12
C LYS A 98 -0.03 18.23 7.13
N THR A 99 0.44 17.47 6.15
CA THR A 99 -0.40 16.89 5.10
C THR A 99 -0.71 15.43 5.44
N LYS A 100 -1.97 15.05 5.29
CA LYS A 100 -2.44 13.67 5.42
C LYS A 100 -2.96 13.19 4.08
N LEU A 101 -2.40 12.09 3.60
CA LEU A 101 -2.81 11.37 2.41
C LEU A 101 -3.43 10.05 2.85
N LEU A 102 -4.68 9.80 2.48
CA LEU A 102 -5.32 8.50 2.64
C LEU A 102 -5.34 7.77 1.31
N TYR A 103 -5.12 6.47 1.34
CA TYR A 103 -5.27 5.57 0.21
C TYR A 103 -6.12 4.39 0.65
N ARG A 104 -7.06 3.98 -0.19
CA ARG A 104 -7.82 2.74 -0.02
C ARG A 104 -7.91 2.06 -1.37
N ASN A 105 -7.86 0.74 -1.38
CA ASN A 105 -7.94 -0.04 -2.60
C ASN A 105 -8.66 -1.36 -2.34
N GLN A 106 -9.47 -1.76 -3.30
CA GLN A 106 -10.10 -3.07 -3.36
C GLN A 106 -9.80 -3.66 -4.72
N LEU A 107 -9.35 -4.91 -4.75
CA LEU A 107 -9.09 -5.67 -5.97
C LEU A 107 -9.87 -6.97 -5.91
N GLN A 108 -10.48 -7.36 -7.02
CA GLN A 108 -11.18 -8.62 -7.17
C GLN A 108 -10.83 -9.26 -8.53
N GLU A 109 -10.58 -10.56 -8.52
CA GLU A 109 -10.54 -11.39 -9.72
C GLU A 109 -11.94 -11.54 -10.30
N VAL A 110 -12.07 -11.24 -11.59
CA VAL A 110 -13.35 -11.30 -12.33
C VAL A 110 -13.31 -12.36 -13.43
N GLY A 111 -12.14 -12.90 -13.73
CA GLY A 111 -11.93 -13.98 -14.67
C GLY A 111 -10.50 -14.48 -14.57
N ALA A 112 -10.20 -15.60 -15.24
CA ALA A 112 -8.85 -16.14 -15.28
C ALA A 112 -7.89 -15.03 -15.75
N ASN A 113 -6.91 -14.71 -14.89
CA ASN A 113 -5.88 -13.71 -15.18
C ASN A 113 -6.40 -12.27 -15.42
N GLU A 114 -7.62 -11.95 -14.99
CA GLU A 114 -8.22 -10.61 -15.06
C GLU A 114 -8.77 -10.16 -13.71
N TYR A 115 -8.35 -8.96 -13.31
CA TYR A 115 -8.64 -8.40 -11.99
C TYR A 115 -9.14 -6.97 -12.15
N GLN A 116 -10.23 -6.64 -11.46
CA GLN A 116 -10.75 -5.28 -11.39
C GLN A 116 -10.45 -4.71 -10.02
N GLY A 117 -10.02 -3.46 -9.99
CA GLY A 117 -9.77 -2.76 -8.75
C GLY A 117 -10.36 -1.36 -8.74
N LYS A 118 -10.62 -0.90 -7.53
CA LYS A 118 -11.07 0.45 -7.23
C LYS A 118 -10.20 1.00 -6.12
N ALA A 119 -9.40 2.00 -6.47
CA ALA A 119 -8.61 2.76 -5.52
C ALA A 119 -9.20 4.15 -5.30
N VAL A 120 -8.99 4.66 -4.10
CA VAL A 120 -9.38 5.99 -3.67
C VAL A 120 -8.16 6.62 -3.01
N LEU A 121 -7.80 7.82 -3.47
CA LEU A 121 -6.73 8.62 -2.90
C LEU A 121 -7.32 9.95 -2.40
N GLU A 122 -7.07 10.30 -1.14
CA GLU A 122 -7.56 11.53 -0.51
C GLU A 122 -6.35 12.34 0.00
N PRO A 123 -5.74 13.19 -0.85
CA PRO A 123 -4.60 14.04 -0.47
C PRO A 123 -4.93 15.20 0.47
N ALA A 124 -6.21 15.56 0.59
CA ALA A 124 -6.70 16.56 1.52
C ALA A 124 -8.16 16.25 1.82
N GLU A 125 -8.65 16.74 2.96
CA GLU A 125 -10.04 16.56 3.38
C GLU A 125 -11.00 16.95 2.26
N ASN A 126 -11.91 16.05 1.90
CA ASN A 126 -12.91 16.22 0.85
C ASN A 126 -12.35 16.34 -0.59
N LYS A 127 -11.06 16.07 -0.82
CA LYS A 127 -10.48 15.95 -2.18
C LYS A 127 -10.22 14.50 -2.49
N GLN A 128 -11.23 13.82 -3.02
CA GLN A 128 -11.15 12.40 -3.37
C GLN A 128 -10.82 12.20 -4.85
N ILE A 129 -9.73 11.50 -5.12
CA ILE A 129 -9.39 10.99 -6.46
C ILE A 129 -9.80 9.51 -6.49
N SER A 130 -10.67 9.14 -7.43
CA SER A 130 -11.09 7.73 -7.60
C SER A 130 -10.39 7.14 -8.82
N ILE A 131 -9.95 5.89 -8.71
CA ILE A 131 -9.25 5.18 -9.77
C ILE A 131 -9.92 3.82 -9.91
N ASP A 132 -10.69 3.64 -10.98
CA ASP A 132 -11.20 2.33 -11.37
C ASP A 132 -10.23 1.75 -12.40
N TYR A 133 -9.74 0.52 -12.18
CA TYR A 133 -8.73 -0.08 -13.04
C TYR A 133 -8.97 -1.56 -13.29
N THR A 134 -8.45 -2.05 -14.41
CA THR A 134 -8.40 -3.46 -14.76
C THR A 134 -6.95 -3.86 -14.98
N TYR A 135 -6.52 -4.92 -14.31
CA TYR A 135 -5.22 -5.55 -14.46
C TYR A 135 -5.38 -6.89 -15.16
N ARG A 136 -4.58 -7.13 -16.20
CA ARG A 136 -4.60 -8.38 -16.96
C ARG A 136 -3.21 -9.00 -17.04
N VAL A 137 -3.16 -10.32 -16.82
CA VAL A 137 -2.00 -11.16 -17.07
C VAL A 137 -2.17 -11.78 -18.45
N LYS A 138 -1.38 -11.33 -19.44
CA LYS A 138 -1.51 -11.80 -20.83
C LYS A 138 -0.70 -13.06 -21.15
N SER A 139 0.38 -13.27 -20.41
CA SER A 139 1.24 -14.45 -20.51
C SER A 139 1.88 -14.71 -19.15
N GLU A 140 2.07 -15.98 -18.81
CA GLU A 140 2.85 -16.40 -17.63
C GLU A 140 4.29 -16.74 -18.01
N ASP A 141 4.50 -17.27 -19.23
CA ASP A 141 5.83 -17.64 -19.76
C ASP A 141 6.76 -16.43 -19.87
N HIS A 142 6.20 -15.25 -20.14
CA HIS A 142 6.87 -13.97 -20.09
C HIS A 142 6.07 -13.04 -19.18
N PHE A 143 6.74 -12.13 -18.47
CA PHE A 143 6.05 -11.19 -17.61
C PHE A 143 5.37 -10.12 -18.49
N HIS A 144 4.20 -10.44 -19.03
CA HIS A 144 3.38 -9.55 -19.83
C HIS A 144 2.13 -9.17 -19.04
N ARG A 145 2.07 -7.91 -18.61
CA ARG A 145 1.02 -7.34 -17.77
C ARG A 145 0.45 -6.09 -18.42
N GLU A 146 -0.86 -5.96 -18.38
CA GLU A 146 -1.57 -4.77 -18.83
C GLU A 146 -2.36 -4.15 -17.66
N ILE A 147 -2.36 -2.83 -17.59
CA ILE A 147 -3.20 -2.04 -16.69
C ILE A 147 -3.97 -1.04 -17.53
N GLU A 148 -5.29 -1.02 -17.39
CA GLU A 148 -6.16 0.03 -17.93
C GLU A 148 -6.87 0.69 -16.77
N ALA A 149 -6.79 2.01 -16.64
CA ALA A 149 -7.33 2.76 -15.53
C ALA A 149 -8.15 3.97 -16.01
N SER A 150 -9.21 4.28 -15.29
CA SER A 150 -9.99 5.51 -15.37
C SER A 150 -9.83 6.27 -14.06
N ILE A 151 -9.33 7.50 -14.13
CA ILE A 151 -8.95 8.31 -12.98
C ILE A 151 -9.83 9.57 -12.93
N ASP A 152 -10.66 9.63 -11.90
CA ASP A 152 -11.54 10.76 -11.62
C ASP A 152 -10.87 11.73 -10.66
N PHE A 153 -10.58 12.93 -11.16
CA PHE A 153 -10.01 14.02 -10.37
C PHE A 153 -11.10 15.02 -9.95
N PRO A 154 -11.09 15.52 -8.70
CA PRO A 154 -11.95 16.62 -8.28
C PRO A 154 -11.82 17.83 -9.22
N GLY A 155 -12.96 18.36 -9.68
CA GLY A 155 -13.00 19.54 -10.55
C GLY A 155 -12.72 19.27 -12.02
N ARG A 156 -12.51 18.01 -12.44
CA ARG A 156 -12.50 17.63 -13.86
C ARG A 156 -13.84 16.98 -14.26
N PRO A 157 -14.45 17.40 -15.38
CA PRO A 157 -15.71 16.82 -15.84
C PRO A 157 -15.52 15.47 -16.55
N VAL A 158 -14.32 15.21 -17.09
CA VAL A 158 -14.00 13.98 -17.82
C VAL A 158 -12.89 13.22 -17.10
N PRO A 159 -13.04 11.91 -16.85
CA PRO A 159 -11.99 11.07 -16.27
C PRO A 159 -10.77 10.99 -17.18
N VAL A 160 -9.58 10.93 -16.59
CA VAL A 160 -8.34 10.63 -17.32
C VAL A 160 -8.25 9.12 -17.53
N LYS A 161 -8.06 8.67 -18.77
CA LYS A 161 -7.85 7.26 -19.07
C LYS A 161 -6.37 6.97 -19.25
N GLN A 162 -5.87 5.94 -18.60
CA GLN A 162 -4.50 5.50 -18.71
C GLN A 162 -4.46 4.03 -19.11
N LYS A 163 -3.58 3.69 -20.04
CA LYS A 163 -3.25 2.31 -20.37
C LYS A 163 -1.74 2.13 -20.30
N THR A 164 -1.30 1.12 -19.58
CA THR A 164 0.12 0.79 -19.41
C THR A 164 0.31 -0.69 -19.69
N VAL A 165 1.33 -1.02 -20.49
CA VAL A 165 1.72 -2.39 -20.80
C VAL A 165 3.17 -2.57 -20.40
N VAL A 166 3.42 -3.60 -19.60
CA VAL A 166 4.75 -4.01 -19.14
C VAL A 166 5.03 -5.40 -19.67
N ILE A 167 6.12 -5.52 -20.44
CA ILE A 167 6.63 -6.79 -20.95
C ILE A 167 8.05 -6.92 -20.43
N TYR A 168 8.32 -8.00 -19.71
CA TYR A 168 9.65 -8.35 -19.25
C TYR A 168 9.97 -9.80 -19.63
N SER A 169 11.13 -9.96 -20.26
CA SER A 169 11.75 -11.24 -20.59
C SER A 169 13.25 -11.15 -20.31
N PRO A 170 13.99 -12.27 -20.30
CA PRO A 170 15.44 -12.24 -20.19
C PRO A 170 16.13 -11.42 -21.30
N ALA A 171 15.47 -11.25 -22.46
CA ALA A 171 16.00 -10.55 -23.62
C ALA A 171 15.59 -9.08 -23.70
N GLU A 172 14.44 -8.69 -23.12
CA GLU A 172 13.93 -7.33 -23.22
C GLU A 172 13.13 -6.89 -22.00
N ILE A 173 13.18 -5.58 -21.73
CA ILE A 173 12.23 -4.89 -20.86
C ILE A 173 11.55 -3.82 -21.70
N GLN A 174 10.25 -3.95 -21.93
CA GLN A 174 9.44 -2.98 -22.62
C GLN A 174 8.35 -2.43 -21.68
N ILE A 175 8.30 -1.11 -21.58
CA ILE A 175 7.23 -0.41 -20.87
C ILE A 175 6.63 0.58 -21.86
N SER A 176 5.33 0.46 -22.11
CA SER A 176 4.58 1.42 -22.92
C SER A 176 3.42 1.98 -22.10
N SER A 177 3.16 3.27 -22.24
CA SER A 177 2.07 3.92 -21.52
C SER A 177 1.43 4.99 -22.39
N THR A 178 0.11 5.01 -22.42
CA THR A 178 -0.69 6.01 -23.13
C THR A 178 -1.69 6.62 -22.16
N THR A 179 -1.82 7.94 -22.20
CA THR A 179 -2.76 8.70 -21.37
C THR A 179 -3.65 9.53 -22.26
N ASP A 180 -4.97 9.38 -22.11
CA ASP A 180 -5.99 10.21 -22.72
C ASP A 180 -6.59 11.10 -21.63
N TYR A 181 -6.43 12.40 -21.80
CA TYR A 181 -6.90 13.39 -20.82
C TYR A 181 -8.37 13.78 -21.02
N GLY A 182 -9.04 13.27 -22.06
CA GLY A 182 -10.38 13.68 -22.45
C GLY A 182 -10.38 15.15 -22.88
N THR A 183 -10.29 15.42 -24.18
CA THR A 183 -10.52 16.79 -24.67
C THR A 183 -12.00 17.10 -24.60
N GLY A 184 -12.39 18.08 -23.79
CA GLY A 184 -13.72 18.70 -23.82
C GLY A 184 -13.93 19.56 -25.05
#